data_AF-A0A286FLW5-F1
#
_entry.id   AF-A0A286FLW5-F1
#
_cell.length_a   1.000
_cell.length_b   1.000
_cell.length_c   1.000
_cell.angle_alpha   90.00
_cell.angle_beta   90.00
_cell.angle_gamma   90.00
#
_symmetry.space_group_name_H-M   'P 1'
#
loop_
_entity.id
_entity.type
_entity.pdbx_description
1 polymer ?
#
loop_
_entity_poly.entity_id
_entity_poly.type
_entity_poly.pdbx_seq_one_letter_code
_entity_poly.pdbx_strand_id
1 'polypeptide(L)'
;MEPVLGQLRKAAVTATDGRITLKSFVETWDLGDGAQGYRVVAHRYAFTFLVPFQGGDITVSQEVRADIRGVFDGNVALPSGVK
;
A
#
# COMPACT_ATOMS: atom_id res chain seq x y z
N MET A 1 -12.82 9.67 5.32
CA MET A 1 -11.96 10.08 4.19
C MET A 1 -12.49 9.39 2.95
N GLU A 2 -12.91 10.14 1.94
CA GLU A 2 -13.34 9.53 0.67
C GLU A 2 -12.08 8.97 -0.05
N PRO A 3 -12.12 7.78 -0.65
CA PRO A 3 -10.97 7.25 -1.38
C PRO A 3 -10.52 8.25 -2.46
N VAL A 4 -9.21 8.40 -2.66
CA VAL A 4 -8.61 9.33 -3.64
C VAL A 4 -9.25 9.17 -5.03
N LEU A 5 -9.58 7.94 -5.42
CA LEU A 5 -10.33 7.62 -6.65
C LEU A 5 -11.72 8.28 -6.74
N GLY A 6 -12.45 8.37 -5.61
CA GLY A 6 -13.74 9.05 -5.56
C GLY A 6 -13.64 10.55 -5.79
N GLN A 7 -12.59 11.18 -5.26
CA GLN A 7 -12.33 12.61 -5.47
C GLN A 7 -11.93 12.90 -6.93
N LEU A 8 -11.12 12.05 -7.54
CA LEU A 8 -10.76 12.16 -8.96
C LEU A 8 -11.97 12.02 -9.89
N ARG A 9 -12.88 11.07 -9.59
CA ARG A 9 -14.13 10.92 -10.34
C ARG A 9 -15.05 12.14 -10.22
N LYS A 10 -15.15 12.73 -9.02
CA LYS A 10 -15.88 14.00 -8.82
C LYS A 10 -15.27 15.17 -9.60
N ALA A 11 -13.95 15.15 -9.83
CA ALA A 11 -13.24 16.12 -10.65
C ALA A 11 -13.32 15.82 -12.17
N ALA A 12 -14.23 14.93 -12.60
CA ALA A 12 -14.42 14.53 -14.00
C ALA A 12 -13.19 13.87 -14.66
N VAL A 13 -12.31 13.27 -13.86
CA VAL A 13 -11.23 12.42 -14.38
C VAL A 13 -11.85 11.11 -14.88
N THR A 14 -11.82 10.88 -16.19
CA THR A 14 -12.47 9.73 -16.86
C THR A 14 -11.49 8.65 -17.30
N ALA A 15 -10.20 8.78 -16.96
CA ALA A 15 -9.20 7.77 -17.27
C ALA A 15 -9.59 6.43 -16.64
N THR A 16 -9.69 5.40 -17.49
CA THR A 16 -9.86 4.00 -17.05
C THR A 16 -8.53 3.46 -16.53
N ASP A 17 -8.58 2.48 -15.63
CA ASP A 17 -7.40 1.88 -14.99
C ASP A 17 -6.28 1.51 -15.99
N GLY A 18 -6.63 0.97 -17.16
CA GLY A 18 -5.68 0.61 -18.23
C GLY A 18 -4.96 1.80 -18.91
N ARG A 19 -5.29 3.05 -18.56
CA ARG A 19 -4.62 4.27 -19.05
C ARG A 19 -3.85 4.99 -17.93
N ILE A 20 -3.94 4.50 -16.70
CA ILE A 20 -3.18 5.04 -15.57
C ILE A 20 -1.78 4.44 -15.61
N THR A 21 -0.76 5.29 -15.57
CA THR A 21 0.64 4.84 -15.56
C THR A 21 1.19 4.89 -14.15
N LEU A 22 1.74 3.79 -13.65
CA LEU A 22 2.55 3.78 -12.43
C LEU A 22 3.91 4.40 -12.71
N LYS A 23 4.16 5.59 -12.18
CA LYS A 23 5.43 6.31 -12.35
C LYS A 23 6.48 5.85 -11.35
N SER A 24 6.09 5.60 -10.12
CA SER A 24 6.99 5.15 -9.06
C SER A 24 6.25 4.34 -8.02
N PHE A 25 6.90 3.31 -7.49
CA PHE A 25 6.45 2.55 -6.35
C PHE A 25 7.64 2.25 -5.45
N VAL A 26 7.47 2.49 -4.16
CA VAL A 26 8.44 2.12 -3.13
C VAL A 26 7.67 1.44 -2.02
N GLU A 27 8.15 0.28 -1.60
CA GLU A 27 7.59 -0.48 -0.50
C GLU A 27 8.67 -0.76 0.53
N THR A 28 8.32 -0.64 1.80
CA THR A 28 9.20 -0.91 2.92
C THR A 28 8.48 -1.72 3.98
N TRP A 29 9.15 -2.80 4.38
CA TRP A 29 8.75 -3.70 5.45
C TRP A 29 9.75 -3.52 6.59
N ASP A 30 9.26 -3.15 7.76
CA ASP A 30 10.06 -3.10 8.98
C ASP A 30 9.86 -4.41 9.74
N LEU A 31 10.96 -5.12 10.05
CA LEU A 31 10.95 -6.42 10.72
C LEU A 31 11.22 -6.32 12.24
N GLY A 32 11.37 -5.10 12.77
CA GLY A 32 11.69 -4.87 14.18
C GLY A 32 13.12 -5.29 14.56
N ASP A 33 13.56 -4.85 15.74
CA ASP A 33 14.96 -4.94 16.17
C ASP A 33 15.39 -6.35 16.65
N GLY A 34 14.52 -7.35 16.54
CA GLY A 34 14.75 -8.69 17.08
C GLY A 34 15.44 -9.61 16.08
N ALA A 35 16.67 -10.04 16.38
CA ALA A 35 17.49 -10.97 15.58
C ALA A 35 16.86 -12.36 15.27
N GLN A 36 15.62 -12.63 15.71
CA GLN A 36 14.95 -13.93 15.53
C GLN A 36 13.48 -13.84 15.12
N GLY A 37 12.92 -12.64 14.97
CA GLY A 37 11.52 -12.47 14.61
C GLY A 37 11.39 -12.02 13.16
N TYR A 38 11.02 -12.92 12.25
CA TYR A 38 10.55 -12.53 10.89
C TYR A 38 9.19 -11.83 10.95
N ARG A 39 8.94 -11.02 11.99
CA ARG A 39 7.67 -10.38 12.24
C ARG A 39 7.73 -8.98 11.67
N VAL A 40 6.89 -8.72 10.68
CA VAL A 40 6.65 -7.37 10.20
C VAL A 40 6.02 -6.56 11.35
N VAL A 41 6.63 -5.43 11.72
CA VAL A 41 6.14 -4.51 12.75
C VAL A 41 5.53 -3.25 12.15
N ALA A 42 5.95 -2.89 10.93
CA ALA A 42 5.32 -1.84 10.16
C ALA A 42 5.45 -2.14 8.67
N HIS A 43 4.46 -1.67 7.91
CA HIS A 43 4.47 -1.74 6.46
C HIS A 43 4.12 -0.36 5.91
N ARG A 44 4.93 0.13 4.97
CA ARG A 44 4.73 1.43 4.35
C ARG A 44 4.93 1.27 2.86
N TYR A 45 4.06 1.90 2.09
CA TYR A 45 4.26 2.02 0.66
C TYR A 45 3.89 3.40 0.17
N ALA A 46 4.63 3.87 -0.82
CA ALA A 46 4.39 5.10 -1.52
C ALA A 46 4.28 4.81 -3.01
N PHE A 47 3.28 5.38 -3.65
CA PHE A 47 3.10 5.29 -5.09
C PHE A 47 2.84 6.65 -5.71
N THR A 48 3.20 6.77 -6.98
CA THR A 48 2.81 7.89 -7.83
C THR A 48 2.23 7.36 -9.13
N PHE A 49 1.03 7.80 -9.44
CA PHE A 49 0.36 7.56 -10.72
C PHE A 49 0.39 8.82 -11.58
N LEU A 50 0.51 8.62 -12.89
CA LEU A 50 0.15 9.58 -13.91
C LEU A 50 -1.22 9.21 -14.44
N VAL A 51 -2.16 10.15 -14.35
CA VAL A 51 -3.54 9.96 -14.80
C VAL A 51 -3.80 10.91 -15.95
N PRO A 52 -4.13 10.41 -17.15
CA PRO A 52 -4.46 11.27 -18.28
C PRO A 52 -5.66 12.16 -17.99
N PHE A 53 -5.50 13.46 -18.23
CA PHE A 53 -6.54 14.46 -18.03
C PHE A 53 -6.33 15.66 -18.95
N GLN A 54 -7.37 16.02 -19.73
CA GLN A 54 -7.40 17.20 -20.60
C GLN A 54 -6.17 17.37 -21.52
N GLY A 55 -5.67 16.28 -22.10
CA GLY A 55 -4.56 16.31 -23.05
C GLY A 55 -3.16 16.34 -22.41
N GLY A 56 -3.06 16.27 -21.09
CA GLY A 56 -1.83 16.01 -20.34
C GLY A 56 -2.04 14.97 -19.26
N ASP A 57 -1.10 14.87 -18.32
CA ASP A 57 -1.20 13.99 -17.16
C ASP A 57 -1.26 14.80 -15.87
N ILE A 58 -2.12 14.39 -14.94
CA ILE A 58 -2.05 14.81 -13.54
C ILE A 58 -1.27 13.78 -12.73
N THR A 59 -0.53 14.26 -11.73
CA THR A 59 0.23 13.41 -10.81
C THR A 59 -0.59 13.17 -9.55
N VAL A 60 -0.79 11.90 -9.21
CA VAL A 60 -1.45 11.48 -7.97
C VAL A 60 -0.46 10.68 -7.15
N SER A 61 -0.06 11.21 -6.00
CA SER A 61 0.85 10.53 -5.09
C SER A 61 0.16 10.23 -3.77
N GLN A 62 0.40 9.04 -3.23
CA GLN A 62 -0.08 8.66 -1.92
C GLN A 62 0.99 7.90 -1.16
N GLU A 63 1.10 8.19 0.13
CA GLU A 63 1.83 7.40 1.08
C GLU A 63 0.82 6.71 2.01
N VAL A 64 0.96 5.40 2.15
CA VAL A 64 0.15 4.58 3.05
C VAL A 64 1.07 3.98 4.10
N ARG A 65 0.71 4.18 5.37
CA ARG A 65 1.45 3.68 6.52
C ARG A 65 0.53 2.81 7.35
N ALA A 66 1.01 1.62 7.71
CA ALA A 66 0.38 0.74 8.68
C ALA A 66 1.39 0.41 9.78
N ASP A 67 1.01 0.70 11.02
CA ASP A 67 1.72 0.25 12.21
C ASP A 67 0.99 -0.97 12.75
N ILE A 68 1.70 -2.10 12.84
CA ILE A 68 1.15 -3.39 13.26
C ILE A 68 1.80 -3.87 14.57
N ARG A 69 2.43 -2.95 15.30
CA ARG A 69 2.90 -3.19 16.66
C ARG A 69 1.70 -3.42 17.58
N GLY A 70 1.69 -4.58 18.22
CA GLY A 70 0.61 -5.00 19.10
C GLY A 70 0.82 -6.43 19.60
N VAL A 71 0.01 -6.85 20.57
CA VAL A 71 -0.05 -8.25 20.98
C VAL A 71 -0.61 -9.06 19.81
N PHE A 72 0.08 -10.13 19.43
CA PHE A 72 -0.46 -11.08 18.45
C PHE A 72 -1.62 -11.83 19.11
N ASP A 73 -2.83 -11.71 18.57
CA ASP A 73 -4.06 -12.35 19.05
C ASP A 73 -4.48 -13.56 18.21
N GLY A 74 -3.68 -13.91 17.19
CA GLY A 74 -3.91 -15.06 16.32
C GLY A 74 -3.46 -16.39 16.92
N ASN A 75 -3.62 -17.46 16.15
CA ASN A 75 -3.15 -18.80 16.51
C ASN A 75 -1.97 -19.22 15.63
N VAL A 76 -0.96 -19.85 16.23
CA VAL A 76 0.13 -20.52 15.51
C VAL A 76 -0.08 -22.02 15.64
N ALA A 77 -0.40 -22.69 14.53
CA ALA A 77 -0.51 -24.14 14.48
C ALA A 77 0.74 -24.74 13.84
N LEU A 78 1.34 -25.73 14.50
CA LEU A 78 2.39 -26.55 13.89
C LEU A 78 1.76 -27.60 12.96
N PRO A 79 2.44 -27.96 11.85
CA PRO A 79 2.06 -29.12 11.06
C PRO A 79 2.05 -30.39 11.92
N SER A 80 1.17 -31.33 11.60
CA SER A 80 1.07 -32.61 12.30
C SER A 80 2.42 -33.35 12.27
N GLY A 81 2.92 -33.75 13.45
CA GLY A 81 4.12 -34.58 13.59
C GLY A 81 5.42 -33.81 13.86
N VAL A 82 5.39 -32.47 13.96
CA VAL A 82 6.53 -31.68 14.44
C VAL A 82 6.57 -31.71 15.96
N LYS A 83 7.69 -32.18 16.54
CA LYS A 83 8.01 -32.13 17.99
C LYS A 83 9.18 -31.21 18.23
#